data_AF-W9GLA0-F1
#
_entry.id   AF-W9GLA0-F1
#
_cell.length_a   1.000
_cell.length_b   1.000
_cell.length_c   1.000
_cell.angle_alpha   90.00
_cell.angle_beta   90.00
_cell.angle_gamma   90.00
#
_symmetry.space_group_name_H-M   'P 1'
#
loop_
_entity.id
_entity.type
_entity.pdbx_description
1 polymer ?
#
loop_
_entity_poly.entity_id
_entity_poly.type
_entity_poly.pdbx_seq_one_letter_code
_entity_poly.pdbx_strand_id
1 'polypeptide(L)'
;MASETQPAAPATSAADTDALAVAAAAKAAEAKAKAADEAAKAKAAADAAKAKAAADAAKAKAAADAAKAKAAADAAKAKAAAKAAKAKAAADAAASVYYANCSAVRAAGAAPIYAGQPGYSFKLDRDRDGIACE
;
A
#
# COMPACT_ATOMS: atom_id res chain seq x y z
N MET A 1 9.12 63.60 -88.79
CA MET A 1 10.49 63.23 -88.39
C MET A 1 10.72 63.92 -87.05
N ALA A 2 10.93 63.32 -85.89
CA ALA A 2 11.20 61.97 -85.39
C ALA A 2 10.19 61.69 -84.24
N SER A 3 9.66 60.49 -84.05
CA SER A 3 10.29 59.34 -83.37
C SER A 3 10.89 59.67 -82.00
N GLU A 4 10.67 58.72 -81.08
CA GLU A 4 11.31 58.52 -79.76
C GLU A 4 10.70 59.26 -78.57
N THR A 5 10.48 58.67 -77.39
CA THR A 5 10.54 57.28 -76.92
C THR A 5 9.76 57.26 -75.60
N GLN A 6 8.90 56.27 -75.44
CA GLN A 6 8.18 55.98 -74.19
C GLN A 6 9.15 55.27 -73.22
N PRO A 7 9.35 55.72 -71.96
CA PRO A 7 10.14 54.94 -71.01
C PRO A 7 9.37 53.70 -70.58
N ALA A 8 10.07 52.57 -70.66
CA ALA A 8 9.61 51.23 -70.33
C ALA A 8 9.11 51.11 -68.88
N ALA A 9 7.97 50.44 -68.73
CA ALA A 9 7.52 49.89 -67.45
C ALA A 9 8.56 48.87 -66.92
N PRO A 10 8.75 48.75 -65.60
CA PRO A 10 9.68 47.78 -65.05
C PRO A 10 9.13 46.37 -65.27
N ALA A 11 9.76 45.61 -66.16
CA ALA A 11 9.55 44.17 -66.29
C ALA A 11 10.18 43.47 -65.08
N THR A 12 9.42 43.27 -64.01
CA THR A 12 9.74 42.23 -63.03
C THR A 12 9.65 40.88 -63.74
N SER A 13 10.79 40.21 -63.87
CA SER A 13 10.94 38.96 -64.62
C SER A 13 10.27 37.79 -63.89
N ALA A 14 9.77 36.80 -64.63
CA ALA A 14 9.25 35.55 -64.09
C ALA A 14 10.25 34.81 -63.16
N ALA A 15 11.55 35.14 -63.25
CA ALA A 15 12.60 34.65 -62.35
C ALA A 15 12.52 35.21 -60.92
N ASP A 16 12.06 36.46 -60.74
CA ASP A 16 11.89 37.07 -59.40
C ASP A 16 10.71 36.47 -58.63
N THR A 17 9.65 36.05 -59.35
CA THR A 17 8.50 35.35 -58.76
C THR A 17 8.81 33.92 -58.33
N ASP A 18 9.66 33.20 -59.06
CA ASP A 18 10.04 31.82 -58.74
C ASP A 18 10.96 31.74 -57.51
N ALA A 19 11.91 32.68 -57.39
CA ALA A 19 12.77 32.81 -56.21
C ALA A 19 11.97 33.14 -54.92
N LEU A 20 10.93 33.99 -55.03
CA LEU A 20 10.02 34.29 -53.93
C LEU A 20 9.14 33.09 -53.54
N ALA A 21 8.71 32.29 -54.51
CA ALA A 21 7.96 31.05 -54.27
C ALA A 21 8.81 29.98 -53.57
N VAL A 22 10.08 29.82 -53.97
CA VAL A 22 11.03 28.90 -53.31
C VAL A 22 11.38 29.37 -51.89
N ALA A 23 11.56 30.68 -51.70
CA ALA A 23 11.80 31.24 -50.36
C ALA A 23 10.57 31.09 -49.43
N ALA A 24 9.36 31.24 -49.96
CA ALA A 24 8.12 31.00 -49.22
C ALA A 24 7.93 29.52 -48.85
N ALA A 25 8.28 28.60 -49.75
CA ALA A 25 8.25 27.16 -49.49
C ALA A 25 9.26 26.73 -48.41
N ALA A 26 10.48 27.29 -48.43
CA ALA A 26 11.49 27.05 -47.40
C ALA A 26 11.05 27.57 -46.01
N LYS A 27 10.46 28.76 -45.95
CA LYS A 27 9.88 29.31 -44.71
C LYS A 27 8.71 28.48 -44.17
N ALA A 28 7.86 27.97 -45.05
CA ALA A 28 6.76 27.08 -44.67
C ALA A 28 7.26 25.71 -44.13
N ALA A 29 8.35 25.18 -44.68
CA ALA A 29 8.98 23.95 -44.19
C ALA A 29 9.61 24.12 -42.80
N GLU A 30 10.30 25.24 -42.55
CA GLU A 30 10.89 25.55 -41.24
C GLU A 30 9.80 25.78 -40.16
N ALA A 31 8.69 26.43 -40.53
CA ALA A 31 7.54 26.59 -39.65
C ALA A 31 6.88 25.25 -39.28
N LYS A 32 6.77 24.31 -40.24
CA LYS A 32 6.29 22.95 -39.96
C LYS A 32 7.25 22.15 -39.09
N ALA A 33 8.57 22.31 -39.28
CA ALA A 33 9.57 21.62 -38.47
C ALA A 33 9.54 22.10 -37.00
N LYS A 34 9.43 23.42 -36.76
CA LYS A 34 9.29 23.97 -35.40
C LYS A 34 7.98 23.55 -34.72
N ALA A 35 6.88 23.50 -35.47
CA ALA A 35 5.60 23.01 -34.94
C ALA A 35 5.64 21.52 -34.54
N ALA A 36 6.40 20.70 -35.29
CA ALA A 36 6.57 19.29 -34.97
C ALA A 36 7.44 19.06 -33.72
N ASP A 37 8.51 19.85 -33.53
CA ASP A 37 9.38 19.78 -32.35
C ASP A 37 8.63 20.19 -31.06
N GLU A 38 7.87 21.28 -31.10
CA GLU A 38 7.05 21.73 -29.96
C GLU A 38 5.94 20.72 -29.63
N ALA A 39 5.32 20.09 -30.62
CA ALA A 39 4.35 19.02 -30.40
C ALA A 39 4.98 17.76 -29.79
N ALA A 40 6.19 17.38 -30.24
CA ALA A 40 6.94 16.25 -29.67
C ALA A 40 7.34 16.53 -28.22
N LYS A 41 7.79 17.74 -27.91
CA LYS A 41 8.16 18.18 -26.56
C LYS A 41 6.96 18.25 -25.62
N ALA A 42 5.82 18.74 -26.09
CA ALA A 42 4.56 18.74 -25.34
C ALA A 42 4.08 17.30 -25.03
N LYS A 43 4.19 16.39 -26.00
CA LYS A 43 3.86 14.97 -25.79
C LYS A 43 4.81 14.31 -24.77
N ALA A 44 6.11 14.55 -24.86
CA ALA A 44 7.09 14.03 -23.92
C ALA A 44 6.85 14.53 -22.49
N ALA A 45 6.48 15.81 -22.32
CA ALA A 45 6.13 16.38 -21.02
C ALA A 45 4.86 15.74 -20.44
N ALA A 46 3.84 15.49 -21.27
CA ALA A 46 2.61 14.81 -20.85
C ALA A 46 2.85 13.34 -20.43
N ASP A 47 3.67 12.60 -21.19
CA ASP A 47 4.05 11.22 -20.86
C ASP A 47 4.87 11.18 -19.55
N ALA A 48 5.80 12.12 -19.34
CA ALA A 48 6.56 12.25 -18.10
C ALA A 48 5.68 12.60 -16.89
N ALA A 49 4.72 13.52 -17.06
CA ALA A 49 3.76 13.85 -16.01
C ALA A 49 2.88 12.66 -15.63
N LYS A 50 2.42 11.87 -16.62
CA LYS A 50 1.64 10.66 -16.40
C LYS A 50 2.45 9.57 -15.69
N ALA A 51 3.72 9.39 -16.08
CA ALA A 51 4.63 8.45 -15.42
C ALA A 51 4.87 8.84 -13.95
N LYS A 52 5.07 10.13 -13.68
CA LYS A 52 5.23 10.63 -12.31
C LYS A 52 3.96 10.41 -11.48
N ALA A 53 2.78 10.72 -12.03
CA ALA A 53 1.51 10.49 -11.35
C ALA A 53 1.26 9.00 -11.03
N ALA A 54 1.62 8.10 -11.95
CA ALA A 54 1.53 6.66 -11.71
C ALA A 54 2.49 6.18 -10.60
N ALA A 55 3.71 6.71 -10.57
CA ALA A 55 4.69 6.40 -9.51
C ALA A 55 4.23 6.91 -8.13
N ASP A 56 3.70 8.12 -8.05
CA ASP A 56 3.15 8.68 -6.81
C ASP A 56 1.93 7.87 -6.32
N ALA A 57 1.04 7.45 -7.22
CA ALA A 57 -0.09 6.57 -6.89
C ALA A 57 0.35 5.19 -6.39
N ALA A 58 1.35 4.58 -7.04
CA ALA A 58 1.91 3.31 -6.61
C ALA A 58 2.56 3.40 -5.21
N LYS A 59 3.29 4.49 -4.94
CA LYS A 59 3.89 4.75 -3.62
C LYS A 59 2.83 4.95 -2.55
N ALA A 60 1.76 5.69 -2.85
CA ALA A 60 0.64 5.88 -1.93
C ALA A 60 -0.05 4.55 -1.59
N LYS A 61 -0.28 3.70 -2.60
CA LYS A 61 -0.86 2.37 -2.40
C LYS A 61 0.04 1.49 -1.52
N ALA A 62 1.34 1.45 -1.81
CA ALA A 62 2.30 0.68 -1.01
C ALA A 62 2.34 1.14 0.45
N ALA A 63 2.27 2.44 0.70
CA ALA A 63 2.22 2.98 2.06
C ALA A 63 0.92 2.58 2.79
N ALA A 64 -0.22 2.59 2.11
CA ALA A 64 -1.50 2.15 2.67
C ALA A 64 -1.49 0.65 3.01
N ASP A 65 -0.96 -0.18 2.13
CA ASP A 65 -0.82 -1.63 2.36
C ASP A 65 0.11 -1.92 3.56
N ALA A 66 1.23 -1.20 3.66
CA ALA A 66 2.15 -1.32 4.81
C ALA A 66 1.50 -0.89 6.13
N ALA A 67 0.73 0.21 6.14
CA ALA A 67 0.00 0.66 7.32
C ALA A 67 -1.03 -0.38 7.78
N LYS A 68 -1.76 -0.99 6.84
CA LYS A 68 -2.73 -2.05 7.13
C LYS A 68 -2.06 -3.30 7.70
N ALA A 69 -0.91 -3.70 7.13
CA ALA A 69 -0.14 -4.83 7.64
C ALA A 69 0.35 -4.59 9.08
N LYS A 70 0.84 -3.39 9.38
CA LYS A 70 1.26 -3.02 10.73
C LYS A 70 0.09 -3.05 11.71
N ALA A 71 -1.06 -2.48 11.34
CA ALA A 71 -2.26 -2.50 12.19
C ALA A 71 -2.74 -3.93 12.49
N ALA A 72 -2.67 -4.82 11.49
CA ALA A 72 -3.02 -6.23 11.69
C ALA A 72 -2.06 -6.94 12.66
N ALA A 73 -0.75 -6.67 12.56
CA ALA A 73 0.26 -7.21 13.47
C ALA A 73 0.05 -6.72 14.92
N ASP A 74 -0.21 -5.42 15.10
CA ASP A 74 -0.49 -4.83 16.41
C ASP A 74 -1.75 -5.44 17.04
N ALA A 75 -2.82 -5.62 16.26
CA ALA A 75 -4.05 -6.28 16.71
C ALA A 75 -3.84 -7.75 17.10
N ALA A 76 -3.03 -8.49 16.33
CA ALA A 76 -2.70 -9.88 16.66
C ALA A 76 -1.92 -9.98 17.98
N LYS A 77 -0.94 -9.09 18.19
CA LYS A 77 -0.19 -9.00 19.45
C LYS A 77 -1.10 -8.69 20.64
N ALA A 78 -2.03 -7.75 20.49
CA ALA A 78 -2.98 -7.39 21.54
C ALA A 78 -3.87 -8.58 21.93
N LYS A 79 -4.39 -9.32 20.94
CA LYS A 79 -5.18 -10.54 21.19
C LYS A 79 -4.38 -11.63 21.91
N ALA A 80 -3.12 -11.84 21.52
CA ALA A 80 -2.25 -12.81 22.17
C ALA A 80 -2.00 -12.43 23.64
N ALA A 81 -1.72 -11.15 23.92
CA ALA A 81 -1.53 -10.66 25.28
C ALA A 81 -2.80 -10.84 26.14
N ALA A 82 -3.97 -10.53 25.60
CA ALA A 82 -5.25 -10.72 26.31
C ALA A 82 -5.51 -12.21 26.64
N LYS A 83 -5.22 -13.12 25.70
CA LYS A 83 -5.34 -14.57 25.94
C LYS A 83 -4.39 -15.04 27.04
N ALA A 84 -3.14 -14.57 27.02
CA ALA A 84 -2.15 -14.91 28.05
C ALA A 84 -2.57 -14.39 29.43
N ALA A 85 -3.08 -13.16 29.52
CA ALA A 85 -3.59 -12.60 30.77
C ALA A 85 -4.76 -13.41 31.34
N LYS A 86 -5.72 -13.82 30.49
CA LYS A 86 -6.84 -14.66 30.90
C LYS A 86 -6.38 -16.05 31.38
N ALA A 87 -5.41 -16.66 30.69
CA ALA A 87 -4.85 -17.94 31.11
C ALA A 87 -4.13 -17.83 32.47
N LYS A 88 -3.35 -16.76 32.68
CA LYS A 88 -2.72 -16.51 33.98
C LYS A 88 -3.75 -16.33 35.09
N ALA A 89 -4.82 -15.55 34.86
CA ALA A 89 -5.87 -15.36 35.84
C ALA A 89 -6.59 -16.67 36.20
N ALA A 90 -6.84 -17.53 35.20
CA ALA A 90 -7.43 -18.85 35.45
C ALA A 90 -6.50 -19.76 36.26
N ALA A 91 -5.19 -19.75 35.97
CA ALA A 91 -4.20 -20.51 36.73
C ALA A 91 -4.07 -20.02 38.19
N ASP A 92 -4.11 -18.69 38.39
CA ASP A 92 -4.05 -18.07 39.73
C ASP A 92 -5.29 -18.44 40.56
N ALA A 93 -6.48 -18.34 39.96
CA ALA A 93 -7.73 -18.79 40.58
C ALA A 93 -7.66 -20.29 40.92
N ALA A 94 -7.12 -21.13 40.03
CA ALA A 94 -6.99 -22.55 40.29
C ALA A 94 -6.01 -22.88 41.42
N ALA A 95 -4.90 -22.13 41.52
CA ALA A 95 -3.93 -22.27 42.61
C ALA A 95 -4.48 -21.79 43.97
N SER A 96 -5.43 -20.85 43.96
CA SER A 96 -6.08 -20.37 45.18
C SER A 96 -7.09 -21.37 45.78
N VAL A 97 -7.59 -22.31 44.98
CA VAL A 97 -8.47 -23.38 45.47
C VAL A 97 -7.63 -24.41 46.20
N TYR A 98 -7.85 -24.54 47.50
CA TYR A 98 -7.17 -25.50 48.36
C TYR A 98 -8.16 -26.22 49.25
N TYR A 99 -8.06 -27.55 49.31
CA TYR A 99 -8.86 -28.38 50.21
C TYR A 99 -7.97 -29.02 51.26
N ALA A 100 -8.37 -28.91 52.52
CA ALA A 100 -7.65 -29.51 53.64
C ALA A 100 -7.73 -31.04 53.64
N ASN A 101 -8.86 -31.61 53.18
CA ASN A 101 -9.11 -33.06 53.16
C ASN A 101 -10.27 -33.42 52.21
N CYS A 102 -10.47 -34.72 51.97
CA CYS A 102 -11.52 -35.24 51.10
C CYS A 102 -12.96 -35.02 51.60
N SER A 103 -13.16 -34.74 52.88
CA SER A 103 -14.48 -34.35 53.39
C SER A 103 -14.82 -32.92 52.96
N ALA A 104 -13.84 -32.01 52.97
CA ALA A 104 -14.01 -30.64 52.46
C ALA A 104 -14.28 -30.64 50.95
N VAL A 105 -13.60 -31.50 50.18
CA VAL A 105 -13.84 -31.68 48.74
C VAL A 105 -15.27 -32.16 48.46
N ARG A 106 -15.75 -33.17 49.21
CA ARG A 106 -17.13 -33.68 49.10
C ARG A 106 -18.17 -32.65 49.53
N ALA A 107 -17.91 -31.89 50.61
CA ALA A 107 -18.80 -30.83 51.07
C ALA A 107 -18.92 -29.68 50.06
N ALA A 108 -17.84 -29.39 49.32
CA ALA A 108 -17.86 -28.45 48.20
C ALA A 108 -18.51 -29.01 46.93
N GLY A 109 -18.91 -30.29 46.91
CA GLY A 109 -19.48 -30.95 45.74
C GLY A 109 -18.49 -31.15 44.58
N ALA A 110 -17.19 -31.08 44.86
CA ALA A 110 -16.14 -31.15 43.85
C ALA A 110 -15.51 -32.55 43.71
N ALA A 111 -15.92 -33.53 44.53
CA ALA A 111 -15.42 -34.90 44.45
C ALA A 111 -16.10 -35.67 43.29
N PRO A 112 -15.36 -36.51 42.53
CA PRO A 112 -13.90 -36.71 42.55
C PRO A 112 -13.12 -35.56 41.87
N ILE A 113 -11.94 -35.20 42.39
CA ILE A 113 -11.07 -34.18 41.79
C ILE A 113 -9.99 -34.86 40.95
N TYR A 114 -9.90 -34.48 39.68
CA TYR A 114 -8.90 -35.02 38.75
C TYR A 114 -7.61 -34.19 38.72
N ALA A 115 -6.50 -34.83 38.35
CA ALA A 115 -5.23 -34.14 38.11
C ALA A 115 -5.39 -32.99 37.10
N GLY A 116 -4.91 -31.80 37.48
CA GLY A 116 -5.04 -30.57 36.69
C GLY A 116 -6.30 -29.74 36.97
N GLN A 117 -7.25 -30.27 37.75
CA GLN A 117 -8.35 -29.46 38.28
C GLN A 117 -7.92 -28.58 39.46
N PRO A 118 -8.57 -27.42 39.64
CA PRO A 118 -8.34 -26.55 40.79
C PRO A 118 -8.57 -27.30 42.11
N GLY A 119 -7.60 -27.23 43.03
CA GLY A 119 -7.66 -27.93 44.32
C GLY A 119 -7.18 -29.38 44.33
N TYR A 120 -6.73 -29.94 43.19
CA TYR A 120 -6.06 -31.24 43.20
C TYR A 120 -4.71 -31.16 43.94
N SER A 121 -4.42 -32.18 44.76
CA SER A 121 -3.13 -32.33 45.42
C SER A 121 -2.81 -33.80 45.62
N PHE A 122 -1.55 -34.18 45.45
CA PHE A 122 -1.03 -35.53 45.79
C PHE A 122 -1.23 -35.93 47.26
N LYS A 123 -1.65 -35.00 48.13
CA LYS A 123 -2.03 -35.31 49.53
C LYS A 123 -3.46 -35.82 49.66
N LEU A 124 -4.33 -35.50 48.69
CA LEU A 124 -5.73 -35.89 48.66
C LEU A 124 -5.94 -37.19 47.86
N ASP A 125 -5.05 -37.45 46.90
CA ASP A 125 -4.94 -38.69 46.15
C ASP A 125 -4.04 -39.67 46.93
N ARG A 126 -4.63 -40.75 47.44
CA ARG A 126 -3.94 -41.67 48.36
C ARG A 126 -3.07 -42.68 47.60
N ASP A 127 -3.46 -43.06 46.40
CA ASP A 127 -2.86 -44.08 45.55
C ASP A 127 -2.06 -43.51 44.36
N ARG A 128 -2.19 -42.21 44.10
CA ARG A 128 -1.45 -41.43 43.10
C ARG A 128 -1.76 -41.84 41.67
N ASP A 129 -3.02 -42.18 41.40
CA ASP A 129 -3.51 -42.54 40.07
C ASP A 129 -4.04 -41.33 39.27
N GLY A 130 -4.12 -40.16 39.91
CA GLY A 130 -4.61 -38.92 39.31
C GLY A 130 -6.07 -38.60 39.65
N ILE A 131 -6.71 -39.37 40.53
CA ILE A 131 -8.07 -39.12 41.01
C ILE A 131 -8.06 -38.99 42.55
N ALA A 132 -8.32 -37.77 43.03
CA ALA A 132 -8.39 -37.50 44.46
C ALA A 132 -9.81 -37.71 45.01
N CYS A 133 -9.87 -38.26 46.22
CA CYS A 133 -11.09 -38.38 47.02
C CYS A 133 -12.19 -39.27 46.43
N GLU A 134 -11.78 -40.43 45.91
CA GLU A 134 -12.66 -41.57 45.58
C GLU A 134 -13.26 -42.24 46.83
#